data_AF-A0A961BZI7-F1
#
_entry.id   AF-A0A961BZI7-F1
#
_cell.length_a   1.000
_cell.length_b   1.000
_cell.length_c   1.000
_cell.angle_alpha   90.00
_cell.angle_beta   90.00
_cell.angle_gamma   90.00
#
_symmetry.space_group_name_H-M   'P 1'
#
loop_
_entity.id
_entity.type
_entity.pdbx_description
1 polymer ?
#
loop_
_entity_poly.entity_id
_entity_poly.type
_entity_poly.pdbx_seq_one_letter_code
_entity_poly.pdbx_strand_id
1 'polypeptide(L)'
;TCAVTPTGAVACWGDGASGQLGPQSDGSARPVIVPGVSGIRKVSAGQHSSCGISADALWCWGASRYGEIGAGSRENLAQPHRVAIS
;
A
#
# COMPACT_ATOMS: atom_id res chain seq x y z
N THR A 1 -0.94 9.92 0.48
CA THR A 1 -0.64 10.08 -0.96
C THR A 1 0.45 9.09 -1.36
N CYS A 2 0.42 8.58 -2.59
CA CYS A 2 1.44 7.68 -3.12
C CYS A 2 1.76 7.98 -4.58
N ALA A 3 2.98 7.65 -5.01
CA ALA A 3 3.44 7.72 -6.39
C ALA A 3 4.28 6.49 -6.75
N VAL A 4 4.31 6.16 -8.05
CA VAL A 4 5.15 5.09 -8.60
C VAL A 4 6.42 5.72 -9.16
N THR A 5 7.58 5.19 -8.81
CA THR A 5 8.88 5.63 -9.35
C THR A 5 9.11 5.06 -10.75
N PRO A 6 10.04 5.61 -11.55
CA PRO A 6 10.40 5.03 -12.85
C PRO A 6 10.90 3.58 -12.77
N THR A 7 11.42 3.16 -11.62
CA THR A 7 11.87 1.79 -11.35
C THR A 7 10.74 0.85 -10.88
N GLY A 8 9.50 1.34 -10.79
CA GLY A 8 8.34 0.56 -10.35
C GLY A 8 8.27 0.34 -8.83
N ALA A 9 9.03 1.11 -8.04
CA ALA A 9 8.84 1.18 -6.58
C ALA A 9 7.68 2.12 -6.24
N VAL A 10 7.12 2.00 -5.04
CA VAL A 10 6.08 2.89 -4.53
C VAL A 10 6.64 3.77 -3.43
N ALA A 11 6.45 5.07 -3.57
CA ALA A 11 6.77 6.04 -2.53
C ALA A 11 5.48 6.68 -2.02
N CYS A 12 5.27 6.70 -0.71
CA CYS A 12 4.09 7.30 -0.08
C CYS A 12 4.48 8.37 0.94
N TRP A 13 3.60 9.33 1.17
CA TRP A 13 3.75 10.38 2.19
C TRP A 13 2.37 10.88 2.66
N GLY A 14 2.36 11.59 3.78
CA GLY A 14 1.17 12.11 4.46
C GLY A 14 0.91 11.40 5.78
N ASP A 15 -0.37 11.15 6.08
CA ASP A 15 -0.81 10.36 7.24
C ASP A 15 -0.44 8.88 7.07
N GLY A 16 0.02 8.24 8.15
CA GLY A 16 0.41 6.84 8.20
C GLY A 16 -0.20 6.06 9.37
N ALA A 17 -1.11 6.65 10.15
CA ALA A 17 -1.65 6.06 11.38
C ALA A 17 -2.40 4.73 11.18
N SER A 18 -2.79 4.40 9.95
CA SER A 18 -3.42 3.12 9.58
C SER A 18 -2.49 2.19 8.81
N GLY A 19 -1.20 2.51 8.70
CA GLY A 19 -0.20 1.75 7.95
C GLY A 19 -0.21 2.00 6.44
N GLN A 20 -0.94 3.02 5.95
CA GLN A 20 -1.08 3.32 4.51
C GLN A 20 0.22 3.83 3.84
N LEU A 21 1.25 4.11 4.63
CA LEU A 21 2.60 4.45 4.16
C LEU A 21 3.58 3.27 4.17
N GLY A 22 3.17 2.09 4.63
CA GLY A 22 4.07 0.97 4.87
C GLY A 22 4.41 0.79 6.36
N PRO A 23 5.27 -0.19 6.72
CA PRO A 23 5.57 -0.55 8.10
C PRO A 23 6.46 0.45 8.85
N GLN A 24 6.97 1.49 8.19
CA GLN A 24 8.04 2.33 8.74
C GLN A 24 7.60 3.71 9.24
N SER A 25 6.30 4.04 9.23
CA SER A 25 5.88 5.43 9.45
C SER A 25 4.41 5.58 9.84
N ASP A 26 4.17 6.17 11.02
CA ASP A 26 2.84 6.70 11.44
C ASP A 26 2.47 8.00 10.70
N GLY A 27 3.40 8.57 9.94
CA GLY A 27 3.20 9.72 9.07
C GLY A 27 4.53 10.29 8.61
N SER A 28 4.56 10.86 7.40
CA SER A 28 5.77 11.47 6.84
C SER A 28 5.45 12.64 5.92
N ALA A 29 6.13 13.77 6.11
CA ALA A 29 6.07 14.90 5.18
C ALA A 29 6.93 14.69 3.91
N ARG A 30 7.76 13.64 3.88
CA ARG A 30 8.63 13.29 2.75
C ARG A 30 8.25 11.92 2.17
N PRO A 31 8.46 11.67 0.87
CA PRO A 31 8.23 10.35 0.29
C PRO A 31 9.08 9.28 0.99
N VAL A 32 8.43 8.23 1.47
CA VAL A 32 9.07 7.01 2.00
C VAL A 32 8.76 5.83 1.08
N ILE A 33 9.75 4.98 0.86
CA ILE A 33 9.57 3.78 0.02
C ILE A 33 8.75 2.76 0.80
N VAL A 34 7.71 2.23 0.17
CA VAL A 34 6.94 1.10 0.69
C VAL A 34 7.71 -0.20 0.38
N PRO A 35 8.26 -0.89 1.38
CA PRO A 35 8.99 -2.13 1.16
C PRO A 35 8.05 -3.28 0.78
N GLY A 36 8.59 -4.31 0.13
CA GLY A 36 7.85 -5.55 -0.19
C GLY A 36 7.02 -5.49 -1.48
N VAL A 37 7.03 -4.36 -2.20
CA VAL A 37 6.41 -4.23 -3.53
C VAL A 37 7.39 -3.66 -4.54
N SER A 38 7.33 -4.21 -5.76
CA SER A 38 8.17 -3.79 -6.90
C SER A 38 7.45 -4.05 -8.22
N GLY A 39 7.87 -3.38 -9.28
CA GLY A 39 7.24 -3.53 -10.60
C GLY A 39 5.78 -3.04 -10.63
N ILE A 40 5.41 -2.16 -9.69
CA ILE A 40 4.09 -1.53 -9.66
C ILE A 40 4.00 -0.58 -10.86
N ARG A 41 2.89 -0.67 -11.58
CA ARG A 41 2.60 0.15 -12.77
C ARG A 41 1.65 1.30 -12.47
N LYS A 42 0.72 1.08 -11.54
CA LYS A 42 -0.23 2.09 -11.05
C LYS A 42 -0.47 1.89 -9.56
N VAL A 43 -0.67 2.99 -8.85
CA VAL A 43 -1.02 3.00 -7.43
C VAL A 43 -2.25 3.89 -7.22
N SER A 44 -3.14 3.45 -6.34
CA SER A 44 -4.27 4.22 -5.84
C SER A 44 -4.13 4.34 -4.33
N ALA A 45 -4.20 5.56 -3.81
CA ALA A 45 -4.22 5.84 -2.37
C ALA A 45 -5.62 6.31 -1.99
N GLY A 46 -6.30 5.52 -1.16
CA GLY A 46 -7.55 5.90 -0.49
C GLY A 46 -7.29 6.71 0.77
N GLN A 47 -8.32 6.86 1.61
CA GLN A 47 -8.22 7.65 2.84
C GLN A 47 -7.26 7.03 3.85
N HIS A 48 -7.33 5.70 4.05
CA HIS A 48 -6.54 4.97 5.03
C HIS A 48 -5.93 3.67 4.49
N SER A 49 -6.11 3.39 3.20
CA SER A 49 -5.56 2.20 2.53
C SER A 49 -4.99 2.60 1.17
N SER A 50 -4.08 1.77 0.66
CA SER A 50 -3.41 1.97 -0.61
C SER A 50 -3.34 0.64 -1.35
N CYS A 51 -3.53 0.66 -2.66
CA CYS A 51 -3.37 -0.52 -3.51
C CYS A 51 -2.54 -0.20 -4.74
N GLY A 52 -1.66 -1.11 -5.13
CA GLY A 52 -0.83 -1.04 -6.32
C GLY A 52 -0.99 -2.27 -7.19
N ILE A 53 -0.99 -2.09 -8.51
CA ILE A 53 -1.07 -3.19 -9.48
C ILE A 53 0.25 -3.33 -10.23
N SER A 54 0.76 -4.56 -10.25
CA SER A 54 1.91 -4.99 -11.05
C SER A 54 1.43 -5.79 -12.28
N ALA A 55 2.35 -6.40 -13.03
CA ALA A 55 1.98 -7.28 -14.14
C ALA A 55 1.19 -8.52 -13.68
N ASP A 56 1.57 -9.08 -12.53
CA ASP A 56 1.17 -10.44 -12.13
C ASP A 56 0.42 -10.48 -10.79
N ALA A 57 0.16 -9.30 -10.18
CA ALA A 57 -0.40 -9.21 -8.84
C ALA A 57 -1.01 -7.84 -8.53
N LEU A 58 -2.08 -7.87 -7.74
CA LEU A 58 -2.60 -6.75 -6.98
C LEU A 58 -2.02 -6.80 -5.57
N TRP A 59 -1.60 -5.65 -5.06
CA TRP A 59 -1.07 -5.48 -3.71
C TRP A 59 -1.88 -4.42 -2.98
N CYS A 60 -2.25 -4.67 -1.73
CA CYS A 60 -2.96 -3.69 -0.89
C CYS A 60 -2.36 -3.63 0.51
N TRP A 61 -2.34 -2.44 1.12
CA TRP A 61 -1.89 -2.20 2.49
C TRP A 61 -2.66 -1.04 3.14
N GLY A 62 -2.55 -0.92 4.46
CA GLY A 62 -3.23 0.07 5.29
C GLY A 62 -4.44 -0.50 6.03
N ALA A 63 -5.48 0.33 6.19
CA ALA A 63 -6.70 -0.03 6.90
C ALA A 63 -7.49 -1.14 6.20
N SER A 64 -8.08 -2.04 6.99
CA SER A 64 -8.92 -3.15 6.51
C SER A 64 -10.21 -3.30 7.30
N ARG A 65 -10.77 -2.25 7.90
CA ARG A 65 -11.96 -2.36 8.79
C ARG A 65 -13.16 -3.02 8.11
N TYR A 66 -13.25 -2.91 6.78
CA TYR A 66 -14.29 -3.49 5.94
C TYR A 66 -13.75 -4.59 5.00
N GLY A 67 -12.49 -5.01 5.16
CA GLY A 67 -11.84 -6.02 4.31
C GLY A 67 -11.21 -5.45 3.04
N GLU A 68 -10.90 -4.15 3.00
CA GLU A 68 -10.36 -3.41 1.85
C GLU A 68 -9.07 -4.02 1.28
N ILE A 69 -8.31 -4.73 2.11
CA ILE A 69 -7.03 -5.34 1.72
C ILE A 69 -7.20 -6.70 1.04
N GLY A 70 -8.37 -7.36 1.18
CA GLY A 70 -8.62 -8.67 0.59
C GLY A 70 -7.85 -9.82 1.22
N ALA A 71 -7.34 -9.65 2.45
CA ALA A 71 -6.55 -10.67 3.16
C ALA A 71 -7.42 -11.70 3.93
N GLY A 72 -8.74 -11.67 3.78
CA GLY A 72 -9.67 -12.50 4.56
C GLY A 72 -9.80 -12.09 6.03
N SER A 73 -9.18 -10.98 6.45
CA SER A 73 -9.27 -10.41 7.80
C SER A 73 -9.64 -8.92 7.76
N ARG A 74 -10.08 -8.41 8.92
CA ARG A 74 -10.40 -6.98 9.13
C ARG A 74 -9.28 -6.20 9.83
N GLU A 75 -8.09 -6.78 9.91
CA GLU A 75 -6.94 -6.16 10.57
C GLU A 75 -6.19 -5.24 9.61
N ASN A 76 -5.69 -4.12 10.13
CA ASN A 76 -4.85 -3.22 9.35
C ASN A 76 -3.54 -3.92 9.00
N LEU A 77 -3.11 -3.85 7.74
CA LEU A 77 -1.87 -4.45 7.27
C LEU A 77 -0.93 -3.35 6.78
N ALA A 78 0.00 -2.93 7.63
CA ALA A 78 1.01 -1.94 7.24
C ALA A 78 2.00 -2.49 6.20
N GLN A 79 2.11 -3.81 6.06
CA GLN A 79 2.89 -4.44 4.99
C GLN A 79 2.00 -4.74 3.79
N PRO A 80 2.48 -4.51 2.55
CA PRO A 80 1.76 -4.92 1.35
C PRO A 80 1.40 -6.40 1.35
N HIS A 81 0.10 -6.66 1.22
CA HIS A 81 -0.45 -7.98 1.05
C HIS A 81 -0.73 -8.24 -0.43
N ARG A 82 -0.30 -9.40 -0.93
CA ARG A 82 -0.63 -9.85 -2.29
C ARG A 82 -2.06 -10.37 -2.30
N VAL A 83 -2.95 -9.67 -2.98
CA VAL A 83 -4.36 -10.05 -3.10
C VAL A 83 -4.49 -11.20 -4.10
N ALA A 84 -5.16 -12.28 -3.69
CA ALA A 84 -5.51 -13.37 -4.58
C ALA A 84 -6.65 -12.92 -5.52
N ILE A 85 -6.41 -13.02 -6.83
CA ILE A 85 -7.42 -12.87 -7.87
C ILE A 85 -7.69 -14.27 -8.40
N SER A 86 -8.84 -14.82 -8.02
CA SER A 86 -9.37 -16.11 -8.50
C SER A 86 -10.12 -15.95 -9.81
#